data_AF-A0A4Q8Y122-F1
#
_entry.id   AF-A0A4Q8Y122-F1
#
_cell.length_a   1.000
_cell.length_b   1.000
_cell.length_c   1.000
_cell.angle_alpha   90.00
_cell.angle_beta   90.00
_cell.angle_gamma   90.00
#
_symmetry.space_group_name_H-M   'P 1'
#
loop_
_entity.id
_entity.type
_entity.pdbx_description
1 polymer ?
#
loop_
_entity_poly.entity_id
_entity_poly.type
_entity_poly.pdbx_seq_one_letter_code
_entity_poly.pdbx_strand_id
1 'polypeptide(L)'
;MARWKKPTKDEILENRRTLAERARTGDLRLPGAVAEIRKGFGMTQEEFAKTLSLTRRQVAEIEAGTANPTLETLEKIGRLFGFGVGFVPKQSGQL
;
A
#
# COMPACT_ATOMS: atom_id res chain seq x y z
N MET A 1 11.08 -10.24 -17.41
CA MET A 1 10.50 -9.62 -16.20
C MET A 1 11.65 -9.16 -15.32
N ALA A 2 11.67 -7.89 -14.89
CA ALA A 2 12.75 -7.39 -14.04
C ALA A 2 12.77 -8.17 -12.71
N ARG A 3 13.93 -8.73 -12.36
CA ARG A 3 14.14 -9.44 -11.11
C ARG A 3 13.96 -8.45 -9.96
N TRP A 4 13.06 -8.77 -9.02
CA TRP A 4 12.83 -7.94 -7.84
C TRP A 4 14.16 -7.68 -7.11
N LYS A 5 14.45 -6.40 -6.88
CA LYS A 5 15.62 -5.93 -6.15
C LYS A 5 15.12 -5.15 -4.94
N LYS A 6 15.64 -5.49 -3.76
CA LYS A 6 15.34 -4.74 -2.55
C LYS A 6 15.86 -3.29 -2.69
N PRO A 7 15.02 -2.27 -2.45
CA PRO A 7 15.43 -0.88 -2.51
C PRO A 7 16.52 -0.58 -1.48
N THR A 8 17.42 0.31 -1.87
CA THR A 8 18.45 0.93 -1.02
C THR A 8 17.80 1.85 0.01
N LYS A 9 18.57 2.30 1.02
CA LYS A 9 18.06 3.22 2.04
C LYS A 9 17.55 4.54 1.43
N ASP A 10 18.25 5.06 0.42
CA ASP A 10 17.87 6.31 -0.24
C ASP A 10 16.58 6.15 -1.05
N GLU A 11 16.43 5.03 -1.77
CA GLU A 11 15.18 4.70 -2.46
C GLU A 11 14.01 4.52 -1.49
N ILE A 12 14.23 3.90 -0.32
CA ILE A 12 13.19 3.78 0.71
C ILE A 12 12.77 5.17 1.21
N LEU A 13 13.71 6.06 1.47
CA LEU A 13 13.42 7.42 1.92
C LEU A 13 12.59 8.20 0.88
N GLU A 14 12.98 8.09 -0.39
CA GLU A 14 12.27 8.75 -1.49
C GLU A 14 10.86 8.18 -1.70
N ASN A 15 10.72 6.86 -1.63
CA ASN A 15 9.41 6.19 -1.69
C ASN A 15 8.49 6.67 -0.56
N ARG A 16 9.02 6.84 0.66
CA ARG A 16 8.23 7.36 1.79
C ARG A 16 7.76 8.79 1.55
N ARG A 17 8.62 9.65 0.99
CA ARG A 17 8.26 11.04 0.66
C ARG A 17 7.15 11.07 -0.40
N THR A 18 7.31 10.29 -1.46
CA THR A 18 6.34 10.18 -2.55
C THR A 18 4.99 9.67 -2.06
N LEU A 19 4.98 8.59 -1.26
CA LEU A 19 3.75 8.03 -0.69
C LEU A 19 3.05 9.03 0.24
N ALA A 20 3.81 9.77 1.06
CA ALA A 20 3.23 10.77 1.94
C ALA A 20 2.60 11.93 1.17
N GLU A 21 3.20 12.36 0.06
CA GLU A 21 2.61 13.39 -0.81
C GLU A 21 1.32 12.89 -1.46
N ARG A 22 1.34 11.69 -2.06
CA ARG A 22 0.15 11.11 -2.67
C ARG A 22 -0.98 10.86 -1.68
N ALA A 23 -0.65 10.52 -0.43
CA ALA A 23 -1.65 10.42 0.64
C ALA A 23 -2.29 11.79 0.93
N ARG A 24 -1.50 12.88 0.98
CA ARG A 24 -2.02 14.25 1.18
C ARG A 24 -2.90 14.74 0.04
N THR A 25 -2.56 14.40 -1.21
CA THR A 25 -3.34 14.82 -2.39
C THR A 25 -4.54 13.93 -2.69
N GLY A 26 -4.68 12.79 -1.98
CA GLY A 26 -5.75 11.82 -2.24
C GLY A 26 -5.52 10.92 -3.47
N ASP A 27 -4.27 10.82 -3.93
CA ASP A 27 -3.83 9.99 -5.06
C ASP A 27 -3.29 8.62 -4.65
N LEU A 28 -3.16 8.37 -3.34
CA LEU A 28 -2.85 7.06 -2.80
C LEU A 28 -4.15 6.25 -2.62
N ARG A 29 -4.61 5.62 -3.71
CA ARG A 29 -5.92 4.94 -3.77
C ARG A 29 -5.82 3.42 -3.72
N LEU A 30 -6.77 2.78 -3.05
CA LEU A 30 -6.91 1.32 -3.03
C LEU A 30 -7.40 0.79 -4.39
N PRO A 31 -7.06 -0.46 -4.76
CA PRO A 31 -6.15 -1.37 -4.06
C PRO A 31 -4.66 -1.05 -4.24
N GLY A 32 -4.31 -0.29 -5.29
CA GLY A 32 -2.92 -0.06 -5.72
C GLY A 32 -2.00 0.48 -4.63
N ALA A 33 -2.53 1.34 -3.76
CA ALA A 33 -1.82 1.87 -2.59
C ALA A 33 -1.16 0.79 -1.72
N VAL A 34 -1.79 -0.38 -1.55
CA VAL A 34 -1.26 -1.46 -0.71
C VAL A 34 0.05 -2.01 -1.30
N ALA A 35 0.09 -2.21 -2.62
CA ALA A 35 1.28 -2.69 -3.31
C ALA A 35 2.42 -1.66 -3.27
N GLU A 36 2.09 -0.38 -3.40
CA GLU A 36 3.07 0.71 -3.35
C GLU A 36 3.68 0.87 -1.97
N ILE A 37 2.84 0.85 -0.92
CA ILE A 37 3.23 0.79 0.49
C ILE A 37 4.20 -0.37 0.72
N ARG A 38 3.84 -1.59 0.32
CA ARG A 38 4.69 -2.76 0.50
C ARG A 38 6.04 -2.60 -0.21
N LYS A 39 6.02 -2.17 -1.48
CA LYS A 39 7.23 -1.98 -2.27
C LYS A 39 8.11 -0.85 -1.72
N GLY A 40 7.53 0.18 -1.12
CA GLY A 40 8.24 1.28 -0.48
C GLY A 40 9.16 0.83 0.66
N PHE A 41 8.81 -0.26 1.36
CA PHE A 41 9.66 -0.90 2.37
C PHE A 41 10.61 -1.96 1.81
N GLY A 42 10.52 -2.27 0.52
CA GLY A 42 11.30 -3.36 -0.04
C GLY A 42 10.90 -4.72 0.50
N MET A 43 9.60 -4.91 0.77
CA MET A 43 9.06 -6.18 1.25
C MET A 43 8.48 -7.00 0.10
N THR A 44 8.70 -8.30 0.16
CA THR A 44 7.92 -9.29 -0.59
C THR A 44 6.49 -9.39 -0.02
N GLN A 45 5.56 -9.96 -0.79
CA GLN A 45 4.20 -10.21 -0.29
C GLN A 45 4.19 -11.11 0.95
N GLU A 46 5.13 -12.05 1.03
CA GLU A 46 5.29 -12.98 2.15
C GLU A 46 5.72 -12.24 3.44
N GLU A 47 6.73 -11.37 3.36
CA GLU A 47 7.17 -10.54 4.49
C GLU A 47 6.06 -9.60 4.96
N PHE A 48 5.38 -8.95 4.02
CA PHE A 48 4.31 -8.02 4.34
C PHE A 48 3.11 -8.71 5.00
N ALA A 49 2.75 -9.89 4.49
CA ALA A 49 1.70 -10.72 5.08
C ALA A 49 2.04 -11.08 6.54
N LYS A 50 3.28 -11.50 6.81
CA LYS A 50 3.76 -11.78 8.18
C LYS A 50 3.67 -10.56 9.08
N THR A 51 4.07 -9.37 8.61
CA THR A 51 3.97 -8.12 9.37
C THR A 51 2.53 -7.77 9.75
N LEU A 52 1.57 -8.10 8.89
CA LEU A 52 0.15 -7.77 9.07
C LEU A 52 -0.67 -8.91 9.68
N SER A 53 -0.05 -10.05 10.00
CA SER A 53 -0.73 -11.28 10.40
C SER A 53 -1.80 -11.74 9.39
N LEU A 54 -1.47 -11.60 8.10
CA LEU A 54 -2.26 -12.08 6.96
C LEU A 54 -1.56 -13.24 6.27
N THR A 55 -2.28 -13.93 5.39
CA THR A 55 -1.67 -14.85 4.44
C THR A 55 -1.14 -14.09 3.22
N ARG A 56 -0.09 -14.64 2.57
CA ARG A 56 0.40 -14.10 1.30
C ARG A 56 -0.70 -13.99 0.24
N ARG A 57 -1.61 -14.97 0.21
CA ARG A 57 -2.76 -14.98 -0.70
C ARG A 57 -3.67 -13.78 -0.46
N GLN A 58 -4.03 -13.49 0.79
CA GLN A 58 -4.85 -12.32 1.13
C GLN A 58 -4.18 -11.02 0.69
N VAL A 59 -2.86 -10.87 0.91
CA VAL A 59 -2.12 -9.70 0.42
C VAL A 59 -2.21 -9.59 -1.10
N ALA A 60 -2.03 -10.70 -1.83
CA ALA A 60 -2.11 -10.70 -3.28
C ALA A 60 -3.52 -10.35 -3.79
N GLU A 61 -4.59 -10.87 -3.17
CA GLU A 61 -5.97 -10.55 -3.53
C GLU A 61 -6.33 -9.10 -3.21
N ILE A 62 -5.83 -8.55 -2.09
CA ILE A 62 -5.96 -7.12 -1.76
C ILE A 62 -5.28 -6.27 -2.83
N GLU A 63 -4.03 -6.57 -3.18
CA GLU A 63 -3.28 -5.82 -4.20
C GLU A 63 -3.89 -5.90 -5.60
N ALA A 64 -4.52 -7.03 -5.93
CA ALA A 64 -5.23 -7.24 -7.19
C ALA A 64 -6.63 -6.61 -7.23
N GLY A 65 -7.14 -6.11 -6.09
CA GLY A 65 -8.50 -5.59 -5.99
C GLY A 65 -9.60 -6.66 -6.03
N THR A 66 -9.25 -7.92 -5.81
CA THR A 66 -10.20 -9.04 -5.79
C THR A 66 -10.67 -9.41 -4.38
N ALA A 67 -10.06 -8.83 -3.34
CA ALA A 67 -10.51 -8.95 -1.96
C ALA A 67 -11.39 -7.77 -1.52
N ASN A 68 -12.20 -8.02 -0.48
CA ASN A 68 -12.91 -6.98 0.27
C ASN A 68 -12.37 -6.93 1.72
N PRO A 69 -11.21 -6.29 1.96
CA PRO A 69 -10.60 -6.23 3.29
C PRO A 69 -11.45 -5.42 4.27
N THR A 70 -11.40 -5.77 5.56
CA THR A 70 -12.04 -4.98 6.60
C THR A 70 -11.34 -3.63 6.77
N LEU A 71 -12.06 -2.62 7.30
CA LEU A 71 -11.45 -1.34 7.68
C LEU A 71 -10.26 -1.54 8.62
N GLU A 72 -10.38 -2.42 9.61
CA GLU A 72 -9.29 -2.74 10.54
C GLU A 72 -8.04 -3.25 9.81
N THR A 73 -8.20 -4.05 8.75
CA THR A 73 -7.07 -4.53 7.94
C THR A 73 -6.40 -3.38 7.20
N LEU A 74 -7.20 -2.48 6.62
CA LEU A 74 -6.70 -1.29 5.93
C LEU A 74 -5.99 -0.32 6.89
N GLU A 75 -6.49 -0.17 8.12
CA GLU A 75 -5.83 0.62 9.16
C GLU A 75 -4.50 0.02 9.59
N LYS A 76 -4.40 -1.31 9.74
CA LYS A 76 -3.13 -2.00 10.03
C LYS A 76 -2.09 -1.73 8.93
N ILE A 77 -2.52 -1.76 7.67
CA ILE A 77 -1.67 -1.42 6.51
C ILE A 77 -1.21 0.04 6.60
N GLY A 78 -2.14 0.99 6.75
CA GLY A 78 -1.84 2.42 6.79
C GLY A 78 -0.91 2.80 7.95
N ARG A 79 -1.09 2.17 9.12
CA ARG A 79 -0.28 2.43 10.32
C ARG A 79 1.22 2.21 10.11
N LEU A 80 1.62 1.26 9.25
CA LEU A 80 3.04 1.02 8.93
C LEU A 80 3.72 2.26 8.30
N PHE A 81 2.93 3.14 7.68
CA PHE A 81 3.40 4.38 7.06
C PHE A 81 3.01 5.65 7.84
N GLY A 82 2.30 5.52 8.95
CA GLY A 82 1.71 6.65 9.65
C GLY A 82 0.50 7.25 8.92
N PHE A 83 -0.19 6.46 8.09
CA PHE A 83 -1.40 6.86 7.38
C PHE A 83 -2.66 6.34 8.09
N GLY A 84 -3.75 7.10 7.99
CA GLY A 84 -5.11 6.66 8.34
C GLY A 84 -5.93 6.37 7.08
N VAL A 85 -7.00 5.60 7.22
CA VAL A 85 -7.98 5.38 6.15
C VAL A 85 -9.03 6.49 6.22
N GLY A 86 -9.39 7.08 5.08
CA GLY A 86 -10.34 8.19 5.02
C GLY A 86 -10.94 8.38 3.63
N PHE A 87 -11.88 9.32 3.55
CA PHE A 87 -12.54 9.69 2.30
C PHE A 87 -11.72 10.73 1.53
N VAL A 88 -11.71 10.60 0.20
CA VAL A 88 -11.10 11.55 -0.75
C VAL A 88 -12.15 12.00 -1.77
N PRO A 89 -11.96 13.14 -2.45
CA PRO A 89 -12.87 13.55 -3.52
C PRO A 89 -13.03 12.45 -4.59
N LYS A 90 -14.26 12.30 -5.08
CA LYS A 90 -14.54 11.51 -6.29
C LYS A 90 -13.82 12.16 -7.47
N GLN A 91 -13.23 11.37 -8.36
CA GLN A 91 -12.69 11.90 -9.60
C GLN A 91 -13.86 12.46 -10.42
N SER A 92 -13.79 13.75 -10.74
CA SER A 92 -14.74 14.44 -11.59
C SER A 92 -14.72 13.76 -12.97
N GLY A 93 -15.75 12.98 -13.28
CA GLY A 93 -15.82 12.13 -14.48
C GLY A 93 -16.61 10.83 -14.30
N GLN A 94 -16.96 10.48 -13.06
CA GLN A 94 -17.88 9.38 -12.75
C GLN A 94 -19.15 9.93 -12.08
N LEU A 95 -20.00 10.59 -12.88
CA LEU A 95 -21.42 10.77 -12.63
C LEU A 95 -22.18 10.26 -13.85
#